data_AF-X0UUS6-F1
#
_entry.id   AF-X0UUS6-F1
#
_cell.length_a   1.000
_cell.length_b   1.000
_cell.length_c   1.000
_cell.angle_alpha   90.00
_cell.angle_beta   90.00
_cell.angle_gamma   90.00
#
_symmetry.space_group_name_H-M   'P 1'
#
loop_
_entity.id
_entity.type
_entity.pdbx_description
1 polymer ?
#
loop_
_entity_poly.entity_id
_entity_poly.type
_entity_poly.pdbx_seq_one_letter_code
_entity_poly.pdbx_strand_id
1 'polypeptide(L)'
;MIFVLGIDAATWTVIRPNLDKLPAFGKLCEIGKCQEMVLKEKPVSPSIWCGMFCGKTYEEHGHDSFVAGDQLVKREEIKVEFIWDIMHREGKKVKALNVPFVVPPYSFGVDFKPVGFGLPTNEKEWQEELERVTQKTRELLNEDLDVLISTYTLLDRIQHFHWG
;
A
#
# COMPACT_ATOMS: atom_id res chain seq x y z
N MET A 1 19.47 0.94 2.27
CA MET A 1 18.00 1.01 2.35
C MET A 1 17.39 0.93 0.96
N ILE A 2 16.42 0.03 0.76
CA ILE A 2 15.47 0.07 -0.36
C ILE A 2 14.17 0.70 0.15
N PHE A 3 13.61 1.64 -0.61
CA PHE A 3 12.32 2.24 -0.29
C PHE A 3 11.30 1.89 -1.36
N VAL A 4 10.19 1.27 -0.93
CA VAL A 4 9.04 0.95 -1.77
C VAL A 4 7.91 1.91 -1.39
N LEU A 5 7.56 2.80 -2.33
CA LEU A 5 6.42 3.69 -2.22
C LEU A 5 5.25 3.10 -3.01
N GLY A 6 4.15 2.81 -2.34
CA GLY A 6 2.89 2.41 -2.97
C GLY A 6 1.84 3.51 -2.90
N ILE A 7 1.06 3.67 -3.97
CA ILE A 7 -0.09 4.58 -4.00
C ILE A 7 -1.24 3.80 -4.62
N ASP A 8 -2.28 3.54 -3.82
CA ASP A 8 -3.42 2.74 -4.25
C ASP A 8 -4.26 3.47 -5.31
N ALA A 9 -4.75 2.73 -6.28
CA ALA A 9 -5.44 3.22 -7.50
C ALA A 9 -4.66 4.26 -8.36
N ALA A 10 -3.33 4.40 -8.19
CA ALA A 10 -2.48 5.27 -9.02
C ALA A 10 -2.12 4.63 -10.38
N THR A 11 -3.13 4.26 -11.16
CA THR A 11 -2.97 3.61 -12.47
C THR A 11 -2.32 4.56 -13.49
N TRP A 12 -1.72 4.01 -14.55
CA TRP A 12 -1.15 4.84 -15.63
C TRP A 12 -2.21 5.63 -16.41
N THR A 13 -3.48 5.21 -16.39
CA THR A 13 -4.59 6.00 -16.95
C THR A 13 -4.90 7.25 -16.13
N VAL A 14 -4.63 7.24 -14.82
CA VAL A 14 -4.71 8.42 -13.95
C VAL A 14 -3.43 9.26 -14.04
N ILE A 15 -2.26 8.61 -13.98
CA ILE A 15 -0.97 9.32 -13.89
C ILE A 15 -0.56 9.99 -15.20
N ARG A 16 -0.59 9.27 -16.35
CA ARG A 16 -0.05 9.82 -17.62
C ARG A 16 -0.71 11.14 -18.06
N PRO A 17 -2.05 11.28 -18.02
CA PRO A 17 -2.70 12.52 -18.44
C PRO A 17 -2.45 13.71 -17.50
N ASN A 18 -1.93 13.46 -16.29
CA ASN A 18 -1.75 14.48 -15.25
C ASN A 18 -0.26 14.73 -14.91
N LEU A 19 0.69 14.24 -15.72
CA LEU A 19 2.13 14.38 -15.44
C LEU A 19 2.60 15.84 -15.33
N ASP A 20 1.94 16.76 -16.04
CA ASP A 20 2.17 18.21 -15.95
C ASP A 20 1.84 18.78 -14.56
N LYS A 21 0.84 18.20 -13.88
CA LYS A 21 0.41 18.57 -12.53
C LYS A 21 1.06 17.72 -11.44
N LEU A 22 1.76 16.65 -11.82
CA LEU A 22 2.41 15.70 -10.93
C LEU A 22 3.94 15.76 -11.09
N PRO A 23 4.60 16.87 -10.73
CA PRO A 23 6.01 17.08 -11.02
C PRO A 23 6.92 16.03 -10.36
N ALA A 24 6.52 15.48 -9.21
CA ALA A 24 7.26 14.39 -8.56
C ALA A 24 7.21 13.09 -9.40
N PHE A 25 6.05 12.73 -9.96
CA PHE A 25 5.93 11.60 -10.87
C PHE A 25 6.70 11.86 -12.17
N GLY A 26 6.61 13.07 -12.73
CA GLY A 26 7.38 13.46 -13.92
C GLY A 26 8.88 13.27 -13.71
N LYS A 27 9.41 13.73 -12.58
CA LYS A 27 10.81 13.53 -12.20
C LYS A 27 11.16 12.05 -12.02
N LEU A 28 10.30 11.25 -11.38
CA LEU A 28 10.52 9.80 -11.24
C LEU A 28 10.56 9.09 -12.60
N CYS A 29 9.72 9.52 -13.56
CA CYS A 29 9.72 8.99 -14.92
C CYS A 29 10.99 9.37 -15.69
N GLU A 30 11.56 10.54 -15.44
CA GLU A 30 12.78 11.00 -16.08
C GLU A 30 14.03 10.26 -15.56
N ILE A 31 14.15 10.09 -14.24
CA ILE A 31 15.34 9.48 -13.62
C ILE A 31 15.28 7.94 -13.56
N GLY A 32 14.09 7.38 -13.69
CA GLY A 32 13.82 5.96 -13.50
C GLY A 32 13.34 5.25 -14.76
N LYS A 33 13.11 3.94 -14.64
CA LYS A 33 12.45 3.15 -15.69
C LYS A 33 10.98 3.00 -15.33
N CYS A 34 10.13 3.76 -16.01
CA CYS A 34 8.68 3.68 -15.83
C CYS A 34 8.07 2.70 -16.84
N GLN A 35 7.36 1.70 -16.31
CA GLN A 35 6.62 0.73 -17.11
C GLN A 35 5.26 0.46 -16.48
N GLU A 36 4.32 0.09 -17.34
CA GLU A 36 3.01 -0.38 -16.95
C GLU A 36 3.06 -1.87 -16.68
N MET A 37 2.61 -2.26 -15.48
CA MET A 37 2.41 -3.65 -15.13
C MET A 37 0.96 -4.01 -15.43
N VAL A 38 0.77 -4.91 -16.39
CA VAL A 38 -0.55 -5.38 -16.78
C VAL A 38 -0.96 -6.54 -15.87
N LEU A 39 -2.03 -6.33 -15.11
CA LEU A 39 -2.63 -7.36 -14.27
C LEU A 39 -3.48 -8.30 -15.13
N LYS A 40 -3.31 -9.61 -14.94
CA LYS A 40 -4.19 -10.63 -15.57
C LYS A 40 -5.42 -10.92 -14.72
N GLU A 41 -5.26 -10.79 -13.41
CA GLU A 41 -6.29 -11.03 -12.40
C GLU A 41 -7.14 -9.78 -12.15
N LYS A 42 -8.25 -9.95 -11.42
CA LYS A 42 -9.12 -8.83 -11.04
C LYS A 42 -8.34 -7.85 -10.15
N PRO A 43 -8.30 -6.55 -10.47
CA PRO A 43 -7.51 -5.57 -9.72
C PRO A 43 -8.23 -5.15 -8.43
N VAL A 44 -8.27 -6.05 -7.44
CA VAL A 44 -8.79 -5.75 -6.09
C VAL A 44 -7.64 -5.62 -5.10
N SER A 45 -7.63 -4.52 -4.35
CA SER A 45 -6.58 -4.23 -3.35
C SER A 45 -6.19 -5.41 -2.45
N PRO A 46 -7.13 -6.15 -1.81
CA PRO A 46 -6.77 -7.29 -0.96
C PRO A 46 -5.88 -8.32 -1.69
N SER A 47 -6.20 -8.65 -2.94
CA SER A 47 -5.43 -9.61 -3.74
C SER A 47 -4.11 -9.04 -4.21
N ILE A 48 -4.14 -7.88 -4.86
CA ILE A 48 -2.96 -7.32 -5.53
C ILE A 48 -1.87 -6.95 -4.52
N TRP A 49 -2.23 -6.30 -3.41
CA TRP A 49 -1.26 -5.94 -2.38
C TRP A 49 -0.74 -7.18 -1.62
N CYS A 50 -1.58 -8.22 -1.46
CA CYS A 50 -1.14 -9.49 -0.92
C CYS A 50 -0.11 -10.16 -1.83
N GLY A 51 -0.47 -10.42 -3.09
CA GLY A 51 0.39 -11.06 -4.08
C GLY A 51 1.72 -10.32 -4.29
N MET A 52 1.70 -8.99 -4.38
CA MET A 52 2.91 -8.18 -4.55
C MET A 52 3.93 -8.38 -3.42
N PHE A 53 3.47 -8.52 -2.18
CA PHE A 53 4.38 -8.60 -1.02
C PHE A 53 4.63 -10.01 -0.49
N CYS A 54 3.82 -11.00 -0.85
CA CYS A 54 4.12 -12.42 -0.57
C CYS A 54 4.78 -13.14 -1.75
N GLY A 55 4.76 -12.57 -2.95
CA GLY A 55 5.35 -13.16 -4.15
C GLY A 55 4.60 -14.40 -4.66
N LYS A 56 3.31 -14.50 -4.34
CA LYS A 56 2.42 -15.61 -4.68
C LYS A 56 1.31 -15.16 -5.63
N THR A 57 0.83 -16.04 -6.49
CA THR A 57 -0.37 -15.77 -7.30
C THR A 57 -1.64 -15.86 -6.46
N TYR A 58 -2.75 -15.33 -6.96
CA TYR A 58 -4.05 -15.48 -6.31
C TYR A 58 -4.38 -16.95 -5.99
N GLU A 59 -4.09 -17.88 -6.90
CA GLU A 59 -4.33 -19.31 -6.69
C GLU A 59 -3.51 -19.89 -5.52
N GLU A 60 -2.36 -19.29 -5.22
CA GLU A 60 -1.48 -19.73 -4.13
C GLU A 60 -1.84 -19.08 -2.78
N HIS A 61 -2.22 -17.79 -2.75
CA HIS A 61 -2.52 -17.07 -1.49
C HIS A 61 -4.00 -17.01 -1.14
N GLY A 62 -4.91 -17.17 -2.11
CA GLY A 62 -6.36 -17.32 -1.92
C GLY A 62 -7.08 -16.15 -1.26
N HIS A 63 -6.51 -14.94 -1.30
CA HIS A 63 -7.02 -13.77 -0.55
C HIS A 63 -7.44 -12.65 -1.50
N ASP A 64 -8.74 -12.38 -1.61
CA ASP A 64 -9.31 -11.40 -2.57
C ASP A 64 -10.37 -10.47 -1.98
N SER A 65 -10.64 -10.56 -0.68
CA SER A 65 -11.68 -9.79 -0.01
C SER A 65 -11.22 -9.35 1.37
N PHE A 66 -11.62 -8.15 1.76
CA PHE A 66 -11.45 -7.67 3.14
C PHE A 66 -12.41 -8.36 4.12
N VAL A 67 -13.47 -9.01 3.62
CA VAL A 67 -14.52 -9.65 4.42
C VAL A 67 -14.69 -11.11 3.99
N ALA A 68 -14.71 -12.02 4.95
CA ALA A 68 -15.09 -13.42 4.78
C ALA A 68 -16.38 -13.68 5.58
N GLY A 69 -17.50 -13.89 4.88
CA GLY A 69 -18.82 -13.93 5.50
C GLY A 69 -19.18 -12.56 6.08
N ASP A 70 -19.32 -12.47 7.41
CA ASP A 70 -19.62 -11.23 8.14
C ASP A 70 -18.41 -10.71 8.95
N GLN A 71 -17.22 -11.27 8.75
CA GLN A 71 -16.02 -10.93 9.52
C GLN A 71 -14.92 -10.35 8.65
N LEU A 72 -14.21 -9.36 9.19
CA LEU A 72 -13.00 -8.82 8.56
C LEU A 72 -11.89 -9.87 8.58
N VAL A 73 -11.28 -10.11 7.42
CA VAL A 73 -10.12 -10.98 7.29
C VAL A 73 -8.93 -10.32 7.96
N LYS A 74 -8.26 -11.03 8.87
CA LYS A 74 -7.07 -10.55 9.56
C LYS A 74 -5.80 -11.06 8.90
N ARG A 75 -4.67 -10.37 9.12
CA ARG A 75 -3.35 -10.79 8.64
C ARG A 75 -3.05 -12.25 9.01
N GLU A 76 -3.42 -12.69 10.20
CA GLU A 76 -3.12 -14.04 10.71
C GLU A 76 -3.87 -15.14 9.96
N GLU A 77 -4.97 -14.83 9.28
CA GLU A 77 -5.76 -15.78 8.50
C GLU A 77 -5.13 -16.05 7.13
N ILE A 78 -4.32 -15.12 6.62
CA ILE A 78 -3.61 -15.24 5.34
C ILE A 78 -2.32 -16.04 5.55
N LYS A 79 -2.35 -17.33 5.20
CA LYS A 79 -1.27 -18.30 5.51
C LYS A 79 -0.11 -18.28 4.50
N VAL A 80 0.43 -17.10 4.26
CA VAL A 80 1.64 -16.89 3.45
C VAL A 80 2.68 -16.07 4.22
N GLU A 81 3.93 -16.23 3.81
CA GLU A 81 5.01 -15.37 4.27
C GLU A 81 5.10 -14.15 3.36
N PHE A 82 5.11 -12.96 3.96
CA PHE A 82 5.37 -11.73 3.25
C PHE A 82 6.86 -11.41 3.31
N ILE A 83 7.33 -10.57 2.39
CA ILE A 83 8.73 -10.18 2.30
C ILE A 83 9.27 -9.63 3.64
N TRP A 84 8.46 -8.90 4.39
CA TRP A 84 8.85 -8.40 5.71
C TRP A 84 8.99 -9.52 6.76
N ASP A 85 8.19 -10.59 6.68
CA ASP A 85 8.31 -11.74 7.59
C ASP A 85 9.64 -12.47 7.36
N ILE A 86 9.97 -12.69 6.08
CA ILE A 86 11.21 -13.35 5.64
C ILE A 86 12.42 -12.53 6.06
N MET A 87 12.44 -11.23 5.70
CA MET A 87 13.55 -10.33 6.00
C MET A 87 13.76 -10.16 7.51
N HIS A 88 12.69 -10.03 8.28
CA HIS A 88 12.79 -9.94 9.73
C HIS A 88 13.41 -11.20 10.35
N ARG A 89 12.97 -12.38 9.89
CA ARG A 89 13.54 -13.67 10.31
C ARG A 89 15.03 -13.79 9.96
N GLU A 90 15.45 -13.24 8.84
CA GLU A 90 16.86 -13.18 8.42
C GLU A 90 17.69 -12.10 9.14
N GLY A 91 17.12 -11.42 10.14
CA GLY A 91 17.80 -10.40 10.92
C GLY A 91 17.96 -9.06 10.20
N LYS A 92 17.21 -8.83 9.11
CA LYS A 92 17.17 -7.54 8.41
C LYS A 92 16.22 -6.56 9.10
N LYS A 93 16.56 -5.28 9.03
CA LYS A 93 15.75 -4.18 9.56
C LYS A 93 14.72 -3.77 8.51
N VAL A 94 13.51 -4.32 8.60
CA VAL A 94 12.40 -4.05 7.68
C VAL A 94 11.21 -3.45 8.41
N LYS A 95 10.56 -2.47 7.78
CA LYS A 95 9.29 -1.92 8.24
C LYS A 95 8.32 -1.76 7.06
N ALA A 96 7.04 -2.05 7.30
CA ALA A 96 5.97 -1.80 6.36
C ALA A 96 4.90 -0.93 7.02
N LEU A 97 4.42 0.10 6.30
CA LEU A 97 3.47 1.07 6.79
C LEU A 97 2.24 1.08 5.87
N ASN A 98 1.08 0.86 6.48
CA ASN A 98 -0.25 1.15 5.92
C ASN A 98 -0.65 0.32 4.68
N VAL A 99 -0.23 -0.95 4.59
CA VAL A 99 -0.41 -1.81 3.40
C VAL A 99 -1.85 -2.33 3.30
N PRO A 100 -2.60 -2.02 2.22
CA PRO A 100 -4.05 -2.23 2.17
C PRO A 100 -4.44 -3.61 1.62
N PHE A 101 -3.84 -4.68 2.16
CA PHE A 101 -4.30 -6.05 1.88
C PHE A 101 -5.34 -6.54 2.91
N VAL A 102 -5.46 -5.89 4.06
CA VAL A 102 -6.50 -6.11 5.08
C VAL A 102 -7.04 -4.76 5.56
N VAL A 103 -8.15 -4.77 6.30
CA VAL A 103 -8.73 -3.57 6.93
C VAL A 103 -8.75 -3.75 8.45
N PRO A 104 -8.11 -2.87 9.24
CA PRO A 104 -7.42 -1.66 8.79
C PRO A 104 -6.12 -2.02 8.05
N PRO A 105 -5.57 -1.13 7.19
CA PRO A 105 -4.32 -1.39 6.49
C PRO A 105 -3.20 -1.80 7.43
N TYR A 106 -2.44 -2.80 7.02
CA TYR A 106 -1.48 -3.48 7.88
C TYR A 106 -0.17 -2.71 7.98
N SER A 107 0.42 -2.68 9.17
CA SER A 107 1.77 -2.16 9.39
C SER A 107 2.63 -3.20 10.11
N PHE A 108 3.85 -3.43 9.62
CA PHE A 108 4.83 -4.35 10.19
C PHE A 108 5.95 -3.55 10.86
N GLY A 109 6.17 -3.79 12.17
CA GLY A 109 7.25 -3.12 12.92
C GLY A 109 7.05 -1.61 13.09
N VAL A 110 5.82 -1.12 12.90
CA VAL A 110 5.46 0.30 13.04
C VAL A 110 4.22 0.40 13.92
N ASP A 111 4.30 1.22 14.97
CA ASP A 111 3.12 1.65 15.71
C ASP A 111 2.42 2.77 14.92
N PHE A 112 1.37 2.41 14.20
CA PHE A 112 0.58 3.31 13.38
C PHE A 112 -0.90 2.93 13.43
N LYS A 113 -1.75 3.91 13.73
CA LYS A 113 -3.20 3.75 13.73
C LYS A 113 -3.80 4.61 12.61
N PRO A 114 -4.38 4.04 11.55
CA PRO A 114 -4.96 4.84 10.47
C PRO A 114 -6.23 5.58 10.93
N VAL A 115 -6.52 6.70 10.28
CA VAL A 115 -7.76 7.49 10.46
C VAL A 115 -8.95 6.68 9.95
N GLY A 116 -10.06 6.72 10.69
CA GLY A 116 -11.29 6.05 10.27
C GLY A 116 -11.12 4.55 9.99
N PHE A 117 -10.21 3.87 10.71
CA PHE A 117 -9.90 2.45 10.49
C PHE A 117 -9.32 2.17 9.08
N GLY A 118 -8.62 3.15 8.50
CA GLY A 118 -8.12 3.09 7.12
C GLY A 118 -9.17 3.44 6.06
N LEU A 119 -10.35 3.88 6.49
CA LEU A 119 -11.49 4.20 5.62
C LEU A 119 -11.98 5.64 5.84
N PRO A 120 -11.11 6.67 5.76
CA PRO A 120 -11.51 8.05 5.99
C PRO A 120 -12.62 8.48 5.02
N THR A 121 -13.62 9.21 5.52
CA THR A 121 -14.94 9.39 4.86
C THR A 121 -15.22 10.80 4.35
N ASN A 122 -14.40 11.77 4.75
CA ASN A 122 -14.61 13.18 4.41
C ASN A 122 -13.26 13.89 4.22
N GLU A 123 -13.29 15.08 3.61
CA GLU A 123 -12.10 15.85 3.28
C GLU A 123 -11.16 16.08 4.47
N LYS A 124 -11.70 16.33 5.66
CA LYS A 124 -10.89 16.50 6.87
C LYS A 124 -10.14 15.21 7.22
N GLU A 125 -10.85 14.07 7.25
CA GLU A 125 -10.23 12.77 7.53
C GLU A 125 -9.24 12.36 6.43
N TRP A 126 -9.51 12.71 5.17
CA TRP A 126 -8.60 12.48 4.04
C TRP A 126 -7.28 13.21 4.22
N GLN A 127 -7.34 14.51 4.55
CA GLN A 127 -6.13 15.30 4.80
C GLN A 127 -5.38 14.77 6.03
N GLU A 128 -6.10 14.44 7.12
CA GLU A 128 -5.47 13.90 8.32
C GLU A 128 -4.74 12.57 8.04
N GLU A 129 -5.35 11.65 7.29
CA GLU A 129 -4.72 10.38 6.93
C GLU A 129 -3.46 10.62 6.09
N LEU A 130 -3.54 11.48 5.07
CA LEU A 130 -2.41 11.82 4.22
C LEU A 130 -1.24 12.40 5.01
N GLU A 131 -1.52 13.35 5.90
CA GLU A 131 -0.52 14.00 6.75
C GLU A 131 0.12 12.99 7.70
N ARG A 132 -0.67 12.13 8.35
CA ARG A 132 -0.17 11.15 9.33
C ARG A 132 0.68 10.06 8.68
N VAL A 133 0.25 9.50 7.54
CA VAL A 133 1.05 8.54 6.77
C VAL A 133 2.33 9.20 6.27
N THR A 134 2.26 10.45 5.80
CA THR A 134 3.44 11.20 5.34
C THR A 134 4.43 11.49 6.45
N GLN A 135 3.95 11.98 7.60
CA GLN A 135 4.81 12.22 8.75
C GLN A 135 5.49 10.94 9.21
N LYS A 136 4.73 9.84 9.37
CA LYS A 136 5.30 8.56 9.78
C LYS A 136 6.30 8.04 8.76
N THR A 137 6.02 8.15 7.46
CA THR A 137 6.98 7.77 6.40
C THR A 137 8.27 8.57 6.51
N ARG A 138 8.20 9.89 6.74
CA ARG A 138 9.38 10.74 6.92
C ARG A 138 10.18 10.37 8.17
N GLU A 139 9.52 10.04 9.27
CA GLU A 139 10.18 9.54 10.48
C GLU A 139 10.95 8.24 10.18
N LEU A 140 10.29 7.27 9.54
CA LEU A 140 10.88 5.97 9.19
C LEU A 140 12.04 6.08 8.19
N LEU A 141 11.98 7.04 7.25
CA LEU A 141 13.07 7.29 6.30
C LEU A 141 14.37 7.78 6.96
N ASN A 142 14.31 8.30 8.20
CA ASN A 142 15.49 8.71 8.96
C ASN A 142 16.05 7.58 9.85
N GLU A 143 15.40 6.42 9.88
CA GLU A 143 15.90 5.25 10.59
C GLU A 143 16.91 4.45 9.75
N ASP A 144 17.81 3.74 10.42
CA ASP A 144 18.73 2.80 9.77
C ASP A 144 17.99 1.50 9.42
N LEU A 145 17.30 1.49 8.28
CA LEU A 145 16.54 0.34 7.76
C LEU A 145 17.19 -0.26 6.50
N ASP A 146 17.09 -1.59 6.38
CA ASP A 146 17.40 -2.28 5.13
C ASP A 146 16.30 -2.05 4.10
N VAL A 147 15.03 -2.13 4.51
CA VAL A 147 13.85 -1.95 3.65
C VAL A 147 12.74 -1.18 4.37
N LEU A 148 12.17 -0.21 3.67
CA LEU A 148 10.94 0.49 4.06
C LEU A 148 9.89 0.33 2.97
N ILE A 149 8.69 -0.11 3.35
CA ILE A 149 7.50 -0.10 2.50
C ILE A 149 6.53 0.93 3.09
N SER A 150 6.06 1.89 2.30
CA SER A 150 5.02 2.83 2.71
C SER A 150 3.97 2.98 1.64
N THR A 151 2.71 2.83 2.02
CA THR A 151 1.58 2.81 1.08
C THR A 151 0.52 3.84 1.43
N TYR A 152 0.08 4.57 0.41
CA TYR A 152 -0.93 5.61 0.50
C TYR A 152 -2.22 5.12 -0.15
N THR A 153 -3.30 5.03 0.64
CA THR A 153 -4.62 4.53 0.18
C THR A 153 -5.57 5.65 -0.24
N LEU A 154 -5.18 6.92 -0.02
CA LEU A 154 -6.11 8.03 -0.13
C LEU A 154 -6.67 8.23 -1.55
N LEU A 155 -5.83 8.05 -2.58
CA LEU A 155 -6.28 8.24 -3.95
C LEU A 155 -7.45 7.29 -4.25
N ASP A 156 -7.29 5.99 -4.05
CA ASP A 156 -8.36 4.98 -4.14
C ASP A 156 -9.61 5.39 -3.34
N ARG A 157 -9.40 5.80 -2.08
CA ARG A 157 -10.50 6.22 -1.21
C ARG A 157 -11.30 7.38 -1.80
N ILE A 158 -10.65 8.40 -2.37
CA ILE A 158 -11.32 9.54 -3.00
C ILE A 158 -12.07 9.08 -4.27
N GLN A 159 -11.51 8.17 -5.06
CA GLN A 159 -12.19 7.66 -6.27
C GLN A 159 -13.53 7.01 -5.91
N HIS A 160 -13.60 6.23 -4.82
CA HIS A 160 -14.86 5.63 -4.36
C HIS A 160 -15.97 6.64 -4.03
N PHE A 161 -15.66 7.89 -3.66
CA PHE A 161 -16.66 8.91 -3.35
C PHE A 161 -17.08 9.74 -4.56
N HIS A 162 -16.26 9.80 -5.61
CA HIS A 162 -16.47 10.71 -6.74
C HIS A 162 -16.69 10.03 -8.08
N TRP A 163 -16.16 8.82 -8.29
CA TRP A 163 -16.04 8.18 -9.61
C TRP A 163 -16.53 6.72 -9.64
N GLY A 164 -17.44 6.37 -8.71
CA GLY A 164 -18.01 5.03 -8.50
C GLY A 164 -18.18 4.16 -9.73
#